data_AF-A0AAE9WL69-F1
#
_entry.id   AF-A0AAE9WL69-F1
#
_cell.length_a   1.000
_cell.length_b   1.000
_cell.length_c   1.000
_cell.angle_alpha   90.00
_cell.angle_beta   90.00
_cell.angle_gamma   90.00
#
_symmetry.space_group_name_H-M   'P 1'
#
loop_
_entity.id
_entity.type
_entity.pdbx_description
1 polymer ?
#
loop_
_entity_poly.entity_id
_entity_poly.type
_entity_poly.pdbx_seq_one_letter_code
_entity_poly.pdbx_strand_id
1 'polypeptide(L)'
;MKMLHYNLIYSSIIMFIYLLLTGRIFQILNLTYHGFTLLILSCLSSIFVTFSSFMCIYYTDNVAYNMIGNVKSTLQTFLSKFYNSEEFNTSTMIGIILTTLGSFTYGYSSEYSKKKIN
;
A
#
# COMPACT_ATOMS: atom_id res chain seq x y z
N MET A 1 -16.02 6.85 8.26
CA MET A 1 -15.16 6.66 9.46
C MET A 1 -15.43 5.37 10.25
N LYS A 2 -16.66 4.84 10.34
CA LYS A 2 -16.93 3.57 11.06
C LYS A 2 -16.10 2.38 10.53
N MET A 3 -15.99 2.23 9.20
CA MET A 3 -15.18 1.18 8.54
C MET A 3 -13.69 1.21 8.93
N LEU A 4 -13.07 2.41 8.99
CA LEU A 4 -11.67 2.60 9.40
C LEU A 4 -11.45 2.12 10.84
N HIS A 5 -12.36 2.50 11.74
CA HIS A 5 -12.27 2.18 13.16
C HIS A 5 -12.36 0.66 13.40
N TYR A 6 -13.30 -0.01 12.73
CA TYR A 6 -13.40 -1.47 12.79
C TYR A 6 -12.16 -2.16 12.22
N ASN A 7 -11.64 -1.71 11.07
CA ASN A 7 -10.46 -2.32 10.47
C ASN A 7 -9.22 -2.20 11.39
N LEU A 8 -8.99 -1.04 11.99
CA LEU A 8 -7.89 -0.84 12.95
C LEU A 8 -8.02 -1.74 14.19
N ILE A 9 -9.23 -1.84 14.76
CA ILE A 9 -9.45 -2.66 15.96
C ILE A 9 -9.23 -4.15 15.66
N TYR A 10 -9.82 -4.68 14.59
CA TYR A 10 -9.65 -6.08 14.23
C TYR A 10 -8.21 -6.41 13.82
N SER A 11 -7.56 -5.53 13.05
CA SER A 11 -6.17 -5.70 12.62
C SER A 11 -5.21 -5.74 13.81
N SER A 12 -5.41 -4.87 14.82
CA SER A 12 -4.60 -4.85 16.04
C SER A 12 -4.72 -6.17 16.83
N ILE A 13 -5.94 -6.68 17.00
CA ILE A 13 -6.18 -7.94 17.72
C ILE A 13 -5.53 -9.13 16.99
N ILE A 14 -5.69 -9.21 15.67
CA ILE A 14 -5.11 -10.29 14.86
C ILE A 14 -3.58 -10.23 14.89
N MET A 15 -2.99 -9.03 14.75
CA MET A 15 -1.53 -8.85 14.84
C MET A 15 -1.00 -9.26 16.21
N PHE A 16 -1.69 -8.94 17.30
CA PHE A 16 -1.27 -9.33 18.65
C PHE A 16 -1.21 -10.86 18.81
N ILE A 17 -2.23 -11.57 18.33
CA ILE A 17 -2.27 -13.04 18.33
C ILE A 17 -1.13 -13.60 17.46
N TYR A 18 -0.87 -13.02 16.29
CA TYR A 18 0.20 -13.44 15.40
C TYR A 18 1.59 -13.27 16.03
N LEU A 19 1.83 -12.14 16.70
CA LEU A 19 3.10 -11.88 17.41
C LEU A 19 3.32 -12.87 18.56
N LEU A 20 2.26 -13.21 19.31
CA LEU A 20 2.32 -14.22 20.36
C LEU A 20 2.70 -15.59 19.80
N LEU A 21 2.10 -15.99 18.69
CA LEU A 21 2.31 -17.30 18.07
C LEU A 21 3.71 -17.43 17.44
N THR A 22 4.25 -16.34 16.90
CA THR A 22 5.57 -16.30 16.25
C THR A 22 6.72 -16.11 17.27
N GLY A 23 6.41 -15.78 18.54
CA GLY A 23 7.43 -15.60 19.59
C GLY A 23 8.38 -14.41 19.40
N ARG A 24 8.14 -13.53 18.42
CA ARG A 24 9.03 -12.40 18.09
C ARG A 24 8.94 -11.21 19.05
N ILE A 25 8.13 -11.31 20.10
CA ILE A 25 7.95 -10.25 21.10
C ILE A 25 9.29 -9.88 21.78
N PHE A 26 10.13 -10.89 22.07
CA PHE A 26 11.44 -10.66 22.67
C PHE A 26 12.43 -9.93 21.74
N GLN A 27 12.32 -10.12 20.43
CA GLN A 27 13.14 -9.38 19.44
C GLN A 27 12.74 -7.90 19.37
N ILE A 28 11.46 -7.58 19.56
CA ILE A 28 10.96 -6.20 19.55
C ILE A 28 11.34 -5.48 20.85
N LEU A 29 11.37 -6.18 21.98
CA LEU A 29 11.78 -5.61 23.27
C LEU A 29 13.29 -5.30 23.33
N ASN A 30 14.11 -6.05 22.60
CA ASN A 30 15.56 -5.82 22.53
C ASN A 30 15.96 -4.85 21.40
N LEU A 31 15.01 -4.06 20.89
CA LEU A 31 15.23 -3.16 19.76
C LEU A 31 15.95 -1.89 20.22
N THR A 32 17.02 -1.51 19.52
CA THR A 32 17.78 -0.28 19.77
C THR A 32 16.88 0.97 19.68
N TYR A 33 17.20 2.01 20.45
CA TYR A 33 16.47 3.30 20.45
C TYR A 33 16.21 3.87 19.06
N HIS A 34 17.17 3.74 18.14
CA HIS A 34 17.01 4.16 16.74
C HIS A 34 15.93 3.35 16.00
N GLY A 35 15.88 2.03 16.21
CA GLY A 35 14.84 1.17 15.64
C GLY A 35 13.45 1.52 16.17
N PHE A 36 13.35 1.88 17.45
CA PHE A 36 12.09 2.34 18.04
C PHE A 36 11.58 3.65 17.40
N THR A 37 12.47 4.61 17.14
CA THR A 37 12.09 5.86 16.45
C THR A 37 11.61 5.63 15.01
N LEU A 38 12.24 4.72 14.27
CA LEU A 38 11.80 4.34 12.91
C LEU A 38 10.45 3.62 12.93
N LEU A 39 10.20 2.80 13.96
CA LEU A 39 8.94 2.09 14.13
C LEU A 39 7.78 3.05 14.39
N ILE A 40 7.98 4.05 15.26
CA ILE A 40 6.99 5.11 15.50
C ILE A 40 6.69 5.88 14.20
N LEU A 41 7.73 6.26 13.46
CA LEU A 41 7.58 6.99 12.19
C LEU A 41 6.81 6.16 11.15
N SER A 42 7.10 4.86 11.05
CA SER A 42 6.37 3.94 10.18
C SER A 42 4.90 3.80 10.58
N CYS A 43 4.60 3.75 11.89
CA CYS A 43 3.23 3.72 12.39
C CYS A 43 2.45 4.99 12.03
N LEU A 44 3.06 6.17 12.24
CA LEU A 44 2.48 7.45 11.85
C LEU A 44 2.16 7.49 10.35
N SER A 45 3.12 7.09 9.50
CA SER A 45 2.92 7.02 8.05
C SER A 45 1.77 6.07 7.68
N SER A 46 1.69 4.91 8.33
CA SER A 46 0.64 3.92 8.09
C SER A 46 -0.77 4.45 8.36
N ILE A 47 -0.95 5.30 9.39
CA ILE A 47 -2.24 5.94 9.68
C ILE A 47 -2.68 6.81 8.48
N PHE A 48 -1.79 7.64 7.94
CA PHE A 48 -2.10 8.49 6.78
C PHE A 48 -2.42 7.68 5.53
N VAL A 49 -1.62 6.64 5.24
CA VAL A 49 -1.85 5.76 4.08
C VAL A 49 -3.19 5.03 4.20
N THR A 50 -3.52 4.55 5.39
CA THR A 50 -4.79 3.84 5.64
C THR A 50 -5.97 4.80 5.46
N PHE A 51 -5.90 6.02 5.99
CA PHE A 51 -6.92 7.03 5.79
C PHE A 51 -7.12 7.39 4.31
N SER A 52 -6.02 7.63 3.58
CA SER A 52 -6.05 7.91 2.14
C SER A 52 -6.67 6.75 1.34
N SER A 53 -6.33 5.51 1.71
CA SER A 53 -6.87 4.30 1.06
C SER A 53 -8.38 4.18 1.24
N PHE A 54 -8.88 4.40 2.46
CA PHE A 54 -10.32 4.39 2.71
C PHE A 54 -11.06 5.53 2.01
N MET A 55 -10.47 6.72 1.91
CA MET A 55 -11.04 7.80 1.11
C MET A 55 -11.09 7.42 -0.37
N CYS A 56 -10.04 6.82 -0.91
CA CYS A 56 -10.02 6.38 -2.30
C CYS A 56 -11.11 5.32 -2.59
N ILE A 57 -11.31 4.35 -1.69
CA ILE A 57 -12.41 3.37 -1.80
C ILE A 57 -13.79 4.03 -1.72
N TYR A 58 -13.93 5.10 -0.94
CA TYR A 58 -15.21 5.79 -0.79
C TYR A 58 -15.59 6.60 -2.04
N TYR A 59 -14.62 7.26 -2.67
CA TYR A 59 -14.86 8.14 -3.83
C TYR A 59 -14.74 7.43 -5.19
N THR A 60 -14.13 6.24 -5.22
CA THR A 60 -13.83 5.51 -6.46
C THR A 60 -14.33 4.09 -6.36
N ASP A 61 -14.68 3.49 -7.51
CA ASP A 61 -15.09 2.08 -7.54
C ASP A 61 -13.97 1.17 -7.01
N ASN A 62 -14.36 0.06 -6.35
CA ASN A 62 -13.42 -0.92 -5.79
C ASN A 62 -12.36 -1.40 -6.81
N VAL A 63 -12.75 -1.47 -8.09
CA VAL A 63 -11.86 -1.84 -9.20
C VAL A 63 -10.80 -0.78 -9.45
N ALA A 64 -11.16 0.51 -9.42
CA ALA A 64 -10.24 1.62 -9.60
C ALA A 64 -9.23 1.70 -8.45
N TYR A 65 -9.68 1.47 -7.20
CA TYR A 65 -8.80 1.38 -6.04
C TYR A 65 -7.78 0.26 -6.20
N ASN A 66 -8.21 -0.92 -6.65
CA ASN A 66 -7.32 -2.06 -6.86
C ASN A 66 -6.27 -1.77 -7.96
N MET A 67 -6.66 -1.09 -9.04
CA MET A 67 -5.73 -0.66 -10.09
C MET A 67 -4.69 0.33 -9.57
N ILE A 68 -5.10 1.35 -8.79
CA ILE A 68 -4.16 2.28 -8.16
C ILE A 68 -3.22 1.55 -7.19
N GLY A 69 -3.73 0.53 -6.48
CA GLY A 69 -2.92 -0.37 -5.66
C GLY A 69 -1.80 -1.05 -6.44
N ASN A 70 -2.10 -1.58 -7.63
CA ASN A 70 -1.08 -2.20 -8.49
C ASN A 70 -0.03 -1.19 -8.96
N VAL A 71 -0.43 0.03 -9.32
CA VAL A 71 0.52 1.11 -9.68
C VAL A 71 1.42 1.47 -8.51
N LYS A 72 0.87 1.54 -7.29
CA LYS A 72 1.66 1.79 -6.08
C LYS A 72 2.72 0.71 -5.88
N SER A 73 2.35 -0.57 -6.03
CA SER A 73 3.27 -1.69 -5.87
C SER A 73 4.38 -1.72 -6.94
N THR A 74 4.07 -1.38 -8.20
CA THR A 74 5.10 -1.32 -9.26
C THR A 74 6.05 -0.14 -9.06
N LEU A 75 5.57 1.02 -8.62
CA LEU A 75 6.41 2.16 -8.25
C LEU A 75 7.31 1.85 -7.06
N GLN A 76 6.77 1.18 -6.03
CA GLN A 76 7.57 0.74 -4.88
C GLN A 76 8.68 -0.21 -5.31
N THR A 77 8.37 -1.16 -6.21
CA THR A 77 9.36 -2.11 -6.74
C THR A 77 10.44 -1.38 -7.56
N PHE A 78 10.04 -0.42 -8.38
CA PHE A 78 10.96 0.41 -9.15
C PHE A 78 11.92 1.20 -8.25
N LEU A 79 11.39 1.90 -7.24
CA LEU A 79 12.17 2.67 -6.28
C LEU A 79 13.11 1.78 -5.45
N SER A 80 12.64 0.59 -5.04
CA SER A 80 13.46 -0.37 -4.29
C SER A 80 14.65 -0.86 -5.09
N LYS A 81 14.45 -1.22 -6.36
CA LYS A 81 15.52 -1.67 -7.25
C LYS A 81 16.48 -0.53 -7.62
N PHE A 82 15.94 0.66 -7.83
CA PHE A 82 16.74 1.86 -8.10
C PHE A 82 17.65 2.20 -6.92
N TYR A 83 17.12 2.15 -5.69
CA TYR A 83 17.88 2.46 -4.49
C TYR A 83 18.95 1.39 -4.18
N ASN A 84 18.63 0.11 -4.37
CA ASN A 84 19.58 -0.98 -4.14
C ASN A 84 20.61 -1.15 -5.28
N SER A 85 20.56 -0.32 -6.33
CA SER A 85 21.43 -0.41 -7.52
C SER A 85 21.47 -1.82 -8.13
N GLU A 86 20.35 -2.54 -8.05
CA GLU A 86 20.22 -3.87 -8.64
C GLU A 86 20.03 -3.77 -10.15
N GLU A 87 20.54 -4.76 -10.90
CA GLU A 87 20.34 -4.80 -12.34
C GLU A 87 18.85 -4.87 -12.69
N PHE A 88 18.38 -3.89 -13.45
CA PHE A 88 17.02 -3.86 -13.96
C PHE A 88 16.88 -4.92 -15.05
N ASN A 89 16.30 -6.06 -14.69
CA ASN A 89 15.88 -7.05 -15.68
C ASN A 89 14.86 -6.42 -16.65
N THR A 90 15.10 -6.54 -17.96
CA THR A 90 14.26 -5.97 -19.03
C THR A 90 12.80 -6.41 -18.90
N SER A 91 12.53 -7.64 -18.46
CA SER A 91 11.18 -8.12 -18.19
C SER A 91 10.48 -7.34 -17.07
N THR A 92 11.21 -6.93 -16.03
CA THR A 92 10.65 -6.13 -14.93
C THR A 92 10.35 -4.70 -15.36
N MET A 93 11.17 -4.13 -16.24
CA MET A 93 10.93 -2.80 -16.80
C MET A 93 9.68 -2.79 -17.70
N ILE A 94 9.53 -3.80 -18.57
CA ILE A 94 8.33 -3.97 -19.41
C ILE A 94 7.08 -4.15 -18.54
N GLY A 95 7.15 -4.95 -17.47
CA GLY A 95 6.03 -5.15 -16.55
C GLY A 95 5.57 -3.87 -15.86
N ILE A 96 6.51 -3.01 -15.43
CA ILE A 96 6.20 -1.71 -14.82
C ILE A 96 5.52 -0.80 -15.84
N ILE A 97 6.04 -0.71 -17.07
CA ILE A 97 5.46 0.11 -18.14
C ILE A 97 4.04 -0.37 -18.47
N LEU A 98 3.84 -1.68 -18.67
CA LEU A 98 2.54 -2.26 -19.02
C LEU A 98 1.50 -2.01 -17.93
N THR A 99 1.87 -2.20 -16.66
CA THR A 99 0.97 -1.99 -15.52
C THR A 99 0.60 -0.51 -15.37
N THR A 100 1.56 0.39 -15.57
CA THR A 100 1.34 1.84 -15.49
C THR A 100 0.43 2.30 -16.62
N LEU A 101 0.71 1.88 -17.86
CA LEU A 101 -0.13 2.21 -19.02
C LEU A 101 -1.54 1.64 -18.88
N GLY A 102 -1.69 0.36 -18.50
CA GLY A 102 -3.00 -0.26 -18.31
C GLY A 102 -3.85 0.46 -17.26
N SER A 103 -3.23 0.91 -16.16
CA SER A 103 -3.91 1.66 -15.11
C SER A 103 -4.29 3.09 -15.56
N PHE A 104 -3.45 3.73 -16.38
CA PHE A 104 -3.77 5.03 -17.00
C PHE A 104 -4.93 4.90 -17.99
N THR A 105 -4.90 3.90 -18.88
CA THR A 105 -5.99 3.64 -19.83
C THR A 105 -7.31 3.36 -19.11
N TYR A 106 -7.27 2.63 -17.99
CA TYR A 106 -8.44 2.42 -17.15
C TYR A 106 -8.95 3.73 -16.52
N GLY A 107 -8.05 4.57 -16.01
CA GLY A 107 -8.40 5.90 -15.48
C GLY A 107 -9.15 6.76 -16.50
N TYR A 108 -8.60 6.87 -17.71
CA TYR A 108 -9.25 7.57 -18.82
C TYR A 108 -10.61 6.94 -19.16
N SER A 109 -10.69 5.62 -19.34
CA SER A 109 -11.95 4.94 -19.64
C SER A 109 -13.01 5.17 -18.55
N SER A 110 -12.61 5.21 -17.29
CA SER A 110 -13.51 5.45 -16.16
C SER A 110 -14.06 6.88 -16.17
N GLU A 111 -13.23 7.89 -16.48
CA GLU A 111 -13.68 9.27 -16.64
C GLU A 111 -14.61 9.43 -17.84
N TYR A 112 -14.27 8.82 -18.99
CA TYR A 112 -15.11 8.85 -20.17
C TYR A 112 -16.47 8.17 -19.93
N SER A 113 -16.50 7.07 -19.18
CA SER A 113 -17.76 6.39 -18.83
C SER A 113 -18.63 7.22 -17.88
N LYS A 114 -18.02 7.87 -16.88
CA LYS A 114 -18.74 8.83 -16.00
C LYS A 114 -19.28 10.04 -16.76
N LYS A 115 -18.52 10.57 -17.73
CA LYS A 115 -18.93 11.73 -18.55
C LYS A 115 -20.02 11.39 -19.57
N LYS A 116 -20.24 10.11 -19.88
CA LYS A 116 -21.28 9.64 -20.82
C LYS A 116 -22.64 9.43 -20.15
N ILE A 117 -22.68 9.38 -18.82
CA ILE A 117 -23.89 9.17 -18.01
C ILE A 117 -24.48 10.50 -17.51
N ASN A 118 -23.75 11.61 -17.65
CA ASN A 118 -24.15 12.96 -17.29
C ASN A 118 -24.48 13.78 -18.56
#